data_AF-A0A368DHR1-F1
#
_entry.id   AF-A0A368DHR1-F1
#
_cell.length_a   1.000
_cell.length_b   1.000
_cell.length_c   1.000
_cell.angle_alpha   90.00
_cell.angle_beta   90.00
_cell.angle_gamma   90.00
#
_symmetry.space_group_name_H-M   'P 1'
#
loop_
_entity.id
_entity.type
_entity.pdbx_description
1 polymer ?
#
loop_
_entity_poly.entity_id
_entity_poly.type
_entity_poly.pdbx_seq_one_letter_code
_entity_poly.pdbx_strand_id
1 'polypeptide(L)'
;MTFLFISGAEIVFIFFIILMIFGADKIPDIAKGMAQGIRKVKDATQEIKTEIKKSAEKKGIDTDSISKEIDKVKDDIDDLTGSMKRNL
;
A
#
# COMPACT_ATOMS: atom_id res chain seq x y z
N MET A 1 -3.00 -4.28 -31.42
CA MET A 1 -3.21 -4.23 -29.95
C MET A 1 -3.92 -2.92 -29.65
N THR A 2 -5.23 -2.98 -29.38
CA THR A 2 -6.10 -1.81 -29.21
C THR A 2 -5.86 -1.20 -27.83
N PHE A 3 -5.11 -0.10 -27.77
CA PHE A 3 -5.15 0.76 -26.59
C PHE A 3 -6.55 1.37 -26.51
N LEU A 4 -7.29 1.01 -25.46
CA LEU A 4 -8.53 1.69 -25.12
C LEU A 4 -8.15 3.10 -24.65
N PHE A 5 -8.31 4.08 -25.55
CA PHE A 5 -8.19 5.49 -25.23
C PHE A 5 -9.38 5.91 -24.37
N ILE A 6 -9.41 5.45 -23.12
CA ILE A 6 -10.35 5.94 -22.12
C ILE A 6 -9.92 7.37 -21.80
N SER A 7 -10.73 8.30 -22.27
CA SER A 7 -10.61 9.73 -22.00
C SER A 7 -10.99 10.03 -20.54
N GLY A 8 -10.60 11.21 -20.05
CA GLY A 8 -10.97 11.65 -18.69
C GLY A 8 -12.48 11.72 -18.47
N ALA A 9 -13.27 12.00 -19.52
CA ALA A 9 -14.72 12.06 -19.45
C ALA A 9 -15.35 10.68 -19.16
N GLU A 10 -14.84 9.62 -19.78
CA GLU A 10 -15.33 8.25 -19.56
C GLU A 10 -15.01 7.76 -18.15
N ILE A 11 -13.84 8.13 -17.59
CA ILE A 11 -13.49 7.84 -16.20
C ILE A 11 -14.50 8.47 -15.25
N VAL A 12 -14.80 9.76 -15.44
CA VAL A 12 -15.79 10.47 -14.61
C VAL A 12 -17.17 9.84 -14.73
N PHE A 13 -17.57 9.40 -15.92
CA PHE A 13 -18.86 8.73 -16.14
C PHE A 13 -18.95 7.39 -15.42
N ILE A 14 -17.89 6.58 -15.45
CA ILE A 14 -17.81 5.31 -14.71
C ILE A 14 -17.88 5.57 -13.20
N PHE A 15 -17.12 6.55 -12.70
CA PHE A 15 -17.18 6.96 -11.29
C PHE A 15 -18.59 7.42 -10.88
N PHE A 16 -19.31 8.12 -11.75
CA PHE A 16 -20.67 8.55 -11.49
C PHE A 16 -21.63 7.37 -11.33
N ILE A 17 -21.51 6.32 -12.16
CA ILE A 17 -22.29 5.09 -12.02
C ILE A 17 -21.96 4.38 -10.69
N ILE A 18 -20.68 4.28 -10.35
CA ILE A 18 -20.23 3.68 -9.07
C ILE A 18 -20.80 4.46 -7.89
N LEU A 19 -20.77 5.80 -7.94
CA LEU A 19 -21.36 6.67 -6.93
C LEU A 19 -22.88 6.50 -6.79
N MET A 20 -23.59 6.22 -7.88
CA MET A 20 -25.04 5.96 -7.83
C MET A 20 -25.36 4.62 -7.17
N ILE A 21 -24.51 3.61 -7.36
CA ILE A 21 -24.69 2.27 -6.76
C ILE A 21 -24.32 2.29 -5.28
N PHE A 22 -23.17 2.86 -4.94
CA PHE A 22 -22.62 2.79 -3.58
C PHE A 22 -22.93 4.02 -2.72
N GLY A 23 -23.30 5.15 -3.32
CA GLY A 23 -23.44 6.44 -2.64
C GLY A 23 -22.11 7.18 -2.48
N ALA A 24 -22.16 8.52 -2.47
CA ALA A 24 -20.95 9.35 -2.31
C ALA A 24 -20.27 9.18 -0.94
N ASP A 25 -21.05 8.87 0.10
CA ASP A 25 -20.56 8.71 1.46
C ASP A 25 -19.67 7.47 1.64
N LYS A 26 -19.74 6.48 0.74
CA LYS A 26 -18.95 5.25 0.83
C LYS A 26 -17.51 5.40 0.35
N ILE A 27 -17.21 6.35 -0.54
CA ILE A 27 -15.84 6.56 -1.01
C ILE A 27 -14.90 7.00 0.12
N PRO A 28 -15.25 8.01 0.97
CA PRO A 28 -14.43 8.39 2.12
C PRO A 28 -14.22 7.25 3.12
N ASP A 29 -15.24 6.44 3.37
CA ASP A 29 -15.17 5.32 4.31
C ASP A 29 -14.24 4.21 3.80
N ILE A 30 -14.33 3.86 2.51
CA ILE A 30 -13.43 2.88 1.87
C ILE A 30 -12.00 3.40 1.88
N ALA A 31 -11.78 4.68 1.55
CA ALA A 31 -10.45 5.28 1.59
C ALA A 31 -9.84 5.25 3.00
N LYS A 32 -10.63 5.59 4.03
CA LYS A 32 -10.21 5.50 5.44
C LYS A 32 -9.91 4.04 5.84
N GLY A 33 -10.76 3.10 5.46
CA GLY A 33 -10.58 1.68 5.74
C GLY A 33 -9.31 1.09 5.09
N MET A 34 -9.08 1.42 3.82
CA MET A 34 -7.85 1.04 3.11
C MET A 34 -6.61 1.70 3.71
N ALA A 35 -6.66 2.99 4.03
CA ALA A 35 -5.53 3.70 4.64
C ALA A 35 -5.16 3.11 6.01
N GLN A 36 -6.16 2.77 6.83
CA GLN A 36 -5.94 2.07 8.09
C GLN A 36 -5.40 0.65 7.87
N GLY A 37 -5.86 -0.05 6.83
CA GLY A 37 -5.36 -1.37 6.45
C GLY A 37 -3.87 -1.33 6.07
N ILE A 38 -3.49 -0.43 5.16
CA ILE A 38 -2.09 -0.25 4.73
C ILE A 38 -1.20 0.09 5.92
N ARG A 39 -1.66 0.97 6.81
CA ARG A 39 -0.92 1.34 8.02
C ARG A 39 -0.71 0.14 8.95
N LYS A 40 -1.76 -0.64 9.23
CA LYS A 40 -1.66 -1.84 10.07
C LYS A 40 -0.72 -2.90 9.47
N VAL A 41 -0.76 -3.09 8.15
CA VAL A 41 0.17 -4.00 7.45
C VAL A 41 1.61 -3.52 7.62
N LYS A 42 1.87 -2.22 7.41
CA LYS A 42 3.21 -1.63 7.61
C LYS A 42 3.71 -1.82 9.05
N ASP A 43 2.88 -1.48 10.02
CA ASP A 43 3.24 -1.57 11.45
C ASP A 43 3.56 -3.03 11.84
N ALA A 44 2.72 -3.99 11.44
CA ALA A 44 2.95 -5.42 11.67
C ALA A 44 4.23 -5.92 10.99
N THR A 45 4.51 -5.51 9.75
CA THR A 45 5.75 -5.86 9.05
C THR A 45 6.98 -5.31 9.78
N GLN A 46 6.91 -4.11 10.37
CA GLN A 46 8.02 -3.53 11.13
C GLN A 46 8.28 -4.28 12.46
N GLU A 47 7.23 -4.72 13.14
CA GLU A 47 7.36 -5.57 14.33
C GLU A 47 8.01 -6.91 14.00
N ILE A 48 7.51 -7.60 12.96
CA ILE A 48 8.09 -8.85 12.45
C ILE A 48 9.56 -8.67 12.10
N LYS A 49 9.91 -7.59 11.39
CA LYS A 49 11.31 -7.28 11.06
C LYS A 49 12.18 -7.18 12.30
N THR A 50 11.68 -6.50 13.33
CA THR A 50 12.39 -6.27 14.59
C THR A 50 12.57 -7.57 15.37
N GLU A 51 11.55 -8.41 15.43
CA GLU A 51 11.61 -9.72 16.09
C GLU A 51 12.51 -10.72 15.36
N ILE A 52 12.47 -10.76 14.02
CA ILE A 52 13.35 -11.61 13.21
C ILE A 52 14.80 -11.19 13.42
N LYS A 53 15.10 -9.87 13.35
CA LYS A 53 16.45 -9.35 13.58
C LYS A 53 16.97 -9.75 14.96
N LYS A 54 16.17 -9.53 16.01
CA LYS A 54 16.52 -9.88 17.40
C LYS A 54 16.69 -11.40 17.59
N SER A 55 15.85 -12.21 16.94
CA SER A 55 15.88 -13.66 17.07
C SER A 55 17.08 -14.29 16.39
N ALA A 56 17.50 -13.74 15.25
CA ALA A 56 18.60 -14.32 14.48
C ALA A 56 19.97 -13.71 14.83
N GLU A 57 20.05 -12.49 15.40
CA GLU A 57 21.20 -12.05 16.21
C GLU A 57 21.47 -13.03 17.37
N LYS A 58 20.41 -13.57 17.99
CA LYS A 58 20.51 -14.53 19.11
C LYS A 58 20.90 -15.96 18.69
N LYS A 59 20.76 -16.30 17.40
CA LYS A 59 20.94 -17.66 16.85
C LYS A 59 22.13 -17.80 15.89
N GLY A 60 22.89 -16.73 15.63
CA GLY A 60 24.05 -16.76 14.72
C GLY A 60 23.67 -17.06 13.26
N ILE A 61 22.41 -16.80 12.89
CA ILE A 61 21.90 -16.98 11.53
C ILE A 61 22.06 -15.65 10.79
N ASP A 62 22.47 -15.71 9.52
CA ASP A 62 22.80 -14.56 8.68
C ASP A 62 21.56 -13.68 8.40
N THR A 63 21.26 -12.79 9.35
CA THR A 63 20.09 -11.88 9.36
C THR A 63 20.10 -10.82 8.28
N ASP A 64 21.28 -10.54 7.72
CA ASP A 64 21.49 -9.47 6.76
C ASP A 64 20.72 -9.73 5.45
N SER A 65 20.56 -11.00 5.06
CA SER A 65 19.83 -11.39 3.85
C SER A 65 18.32 -11.15 3.98
N ILE A 66 17.74 -11.57 5.11
CA ILE A 66 16.29 -11.44 5.37
C ILE A 66 15.93 -9.98 5.66
N SER A 67 16.79 -9.26 6.39
CA SER A 67 16.58 -7.84 6.69
C SER A 67 16.58 -6.98 5.42
N LYS A 68 17.49 -7.27 4.47
CA LYS A 68 17.54 -6.60 3.16
C LYS A 68 16.32 -6.87 2.30
N GLU A 69 15.74 -8.06 2.38
CA GLU A 69 14.54 -8.42 1.62
C GLU A 69 13.29 -7.71 2.18
N ILE A 70 13.17 -7.61 3.51
CA ILE A 70 12.11 -6.84 4.17
C ILE A 70 12.28 -5.33 3.96
N ASP A 71 13.52 -4.82 3.93
CA ASP A 71 13.79 -3.41 3.62
C ASP A 71 13.37 -3.03 2.21
N LYS A 72 13.65 -3.88 1.21
CA LYS A 72 13.19 -3.65 -0.17
C LYS A 72 11.66 -3.59 -0.25
N VAL A 73 10.96 -4.51 0.39
CA VAL A 73 9.49 -4.52 0.40
C VAL A 73 8.93 -3.27 1.10
N LYS A 74 9.58 -2.81 2.17
CA LYS A 74 9.19 -1.59 2.89
C LYS A 74 9.43 -0.34 2.05
N ASP A 75 10.58 -0.25 1.38
CA ASP A 75 10.94 0.86 0.52
C ASP A 75 10.02 0.93 -0.71
N ASP A 76 9.67 -0.21 -1.32
CA ASP A 76 8.69 -0.27 -2.42
C ASP A 76 7.31 0.26 -1.98
N ILE A 77 6.87 -0.08 -0.76
CA ILE A 77 5.61 0.42 -0.18
C ILE A 77 5.71 1.92 0.16
N ASP A 78 6.84 2.36 0.71
CA ASP A 78 7.07 3.76 1.07
C ASP A 78 7.23 4.66 -0.16
N ASP A 79 7.78 4.16 -1.27
CA ASP A 79 7.82 4.88 -2.55
C ASP A 79 6.44 4.94 -3.21
N LEU A 80 5.65 3.87 -3.14
CA LEU A 80 4.25 3.88 -3.60
C LEU A 80 3.39 4.87 -2.79
N THR A 81 3.58 4.95 -1.48
CA THR A 81 2.82 5.88 -0.63
C THR A 81 3.39 7.31 -0.67
N GLY A 82 4.71 7.47 -0.78
CA GLY A 82 5.43 8.73 -0.82
C GLY A 82 5.28 9.46 -2.15
N SER A 83 5.24 8.72 -3.27
CA SER A 83 4.91 9.30 -4.58
C SER A 83 3.47 9.81 -4.64
N MET A 84 2.50 9.13 -4.00
CA MET A 84 1.14 9.67 -3.85
C MET A 84 1.09 10.89 -2.94
N LYS A 85 1.91 10.96 -1.88
CA LYS A 85 1.97 12.12 -0.96
C LYS A 85 2.68 13.34 -1.54
N ARG A 86 3.57 13.15 -2.54
CA ARG A 86 4.38 14.23 -3.16
C ARG A 86 3.68 14.89 -4.35
N ASN A 87 2.73 14.21 -4.98
CA ASN A 87 2.02 14.68 -6.18
C ASN A 87 0.61 15.21 -5.88
N LEU A 88 0.30 15.46 -4.60
CA LEU A 88 -0.95 16.07 -4.10
C LEU A 88 -0.67 17.46 -3.51
#